data_AF-A0A2E7J824-F1
#
_entry.id   AF-A0A2E7J824-F1
#
_cell.length_a   1.000
_cell.length_b   1.000
_cell.length_c   1.000
_cell.angle_alpha   90.00
_cell.angle_beta   90.00
_cell.angle_gamma   90.00
#
_symmetry.space_group_name_H-M   'P 1'
#
loop_
_entity.id
_entity.type
_entity.pdbx_description
1 polymer ?
#
loop_
_entity_poly.entity_id
_entity_poly.type
_entity_poly.pdbx_seq_one_letter_code
_entity_poly.pdbx_strand_id
1 'polypeptide(L)'
;MGLLGNILVTFALMFWPMTWFASVMGMGGPGASNSLSWIIQLLVFMSYPAWLLLWLSISDKSYWGTDPKYFLLGFLCIFTVLNAGMIRYAYNLVRGIQNSGYSVANNTAYFNAKPIAEADAESFDMFKGDLGYVFRDHAWDNQHVYYRGRMVEGLQGGPLEALNDLGWSRDYVASGETVIYGNTVLRGCSLSHLEFFEDIEKYWARCGDNIYHAGELVEGADAQSFTPLNSWLAHDNYRFYERTEIIDTTADTSSFRRIDDGYYRDDLRIFYLPDSTIQEVEGVDLNTFEVVYEVLGEVRSDARDAHSRYYNGERVSSH
;
A
#
# COMPACT_ATOMS: atom_id res chain seq x y z
N MET A 1 -11.22 19.62 48.64
CA MET A 1 -9.99 18.77 48.64
C MET A 1 -8.78 19.63 49.03
N GLY A 2 -7.75 19.08 49.69
CA GLY A 2 -6.53 19.82 50.02
C GLY A 2 -5.58 20.05 48.82
N LEU A 3 -4.57 20.92 48.97
CA LEU A 3 -3.63 21.32 47.90
C LEU A 3 -3.00 20.12 47.18
N LEU A 4 -2.44 19.17 47.94
CA LEU A 4 -1.80 17.97 47.38
C LEU A 4 -2.75 17.15 46.50
N GLY A 5 -4.01 16.97 46.93
CA GLY A 5 -5.00 16.23 46.15
C GLY A 5 -5.33 16.93 44.83
N ASN A 6 -5.47 18.26 44.84
CA ASN A 6 -5.71 19.03 43.61
C ASN A 6 -4.54 18.88 42.63
N ILE A 7 -3.31 18.92 43.13
CA ILE A 7 -2.10 18.72 42.32
C ILE A 7 -2.09 17.31 41.69
N LEU A 8 -2.32 16.27 42.49
CA LEU A 8 -2.33 14.88 41.99
C LEU A 8 -3.40 14.63 40.92
N VAL A 9 -4.63 15.13 41.14
CA VAL A 9 -5.71 15.05 40.14
C VAL A 9 -5.31 15.79 38.87
N THR A 10 -4.71 16.98 38.99
CA THR A 10 -4.28 17.77 37.83
C THR A 10 -3.22 17.01 37.01
N PHE A 11 -2.21 16.42 37.65
CA PHE A 11 -1.23 15.58 36.97
C PHE A 11 -1.87 14.38 36.27
N ALA A 12 -2.83 13.71 36.92
CA ALA A 12 -3.55 12.60 36.29
C ALA A 12 -4.35 13.06 35.06
N LEU A 13 -5.01 14.22 35.11
CA LEU A 13 -5.75 14.78 33.96
C LEU A 13 -4.81 15.21 32.82
N MET A 14 -3.64 15.76 33.14
CA MET A 14 -2.64 16.19 32.15
C MET A 14 -2.05 15.04 31.34
N PHE A 15 -2.19 13.80 31.81
CA PHE A 15 -1.75 12.62 31.06
C PHE A 15 -2.69 12.28 29.88
N TRP A 16 -3.93 12.78 29.89
CA TRP A 16 -4.95 12.39 28.92
C TRP A 16 -4.64 12.74 27.47
N PRO A 17 -4.11 13.94 27.13
CA PRO A 17 -3.71 14.23 25.76
C PRO A 17 -2.69 13.23 25.22
N MET A 18 -1.71 12.81 26.02
CA MET A 18 -0.73 11.80 25.62
C MET A 18 -1.37 10.43 25.38
N THR A 19 -2.29 10.00 26.26
CA THR A 19 -3.01 8.73 26.05
C THR A 19 -3.89 8.78 24.81
N TRP A 20 -4.53 9.92 24.54
CA TRP A 20 -5.33 10.14 23.34
C TRP A 20 -4.46 10.07 22.07
N PHE A 21 -3.33 10.78 22.02
CA PHE A 21 -2.41 10.73 20.88
C PHE A 21 -1.90 9.30 20.61
N ALA A 22 -1.44 8.60 21.66
CA ALA A 22 -0.97 7.22 21.52
C ALA A 22 -2.08 6.28 21.02
N SER A 23 -3.31 6.50 21.46
CA SER A 23 -4.47 5.70 21.09
C SER A 23 -4.89 5.92 19.63
N VAL A 24 -4.87 7.16 19.14
CA VAL A 24 -5.12 7.47 17.71
C VAL A 24 -4.04 6.86 16.82
N MET A 25 -2.76 6.99 17.20
CA MET A 25 -1.66 6.34 16.48
C MET A 25 -1.78 4.81 16.49
N GLY A 26 -2.22 4.24 17.61
CA GLY A 26 -2.45 2.81 17.76
C GLY A 26 -3.59 2.25 16.90
N MET A 27 -4.45 3.08 16.31
CA MET A 27 -5.46 2.64 15.33
C MET A 27 -4.93 2.49 13.90
N GLY A 28 -3.81 3.13 13.57
CA GLY A 28 -3.20 3.06 12.23
C GLY A 28 -1.86 2.33 12.19
N GLY A 29 -1.28 2.04 13.35
CA GLY A 29 0.01 1.34 13.46
C GLY A 29 -0.10 -0.18 13.28
N PRO A 30 1.04 -0.86 13.08
CA PRO A 30 1.10 -2.33 13.06
C PRO A 30 0.44 -2.94 14.31
N GLY A 31 -0.47 -3.89 14.13
CA GLY A 31 -1.23 -4.53 15.21
C GLY A 31 -2.57 -3.87 15.55
N ALA A 32 -2.94 -2.76 14.89
CA ALA A 32 -4.28 -2.20 15.01
C ALA A 32 -5.35 -3.21 14.54
N SER A 33 -6.34 -3.48 15.38
CA SER A 33 -7.42 -4.42 15.09
C SER A 33 -8.72 -3.68 14.75
N ASN A 34 -9.38 -4.06 13.65
CA ASN A 34 -10.75 -3.66 13.34
C ASN A 34 -11.79 -4.48 14.12
N SER A 35 -11.59 -4.65 15.43
CA SER A 35 -12.53 -5.37 16.31
C SER A 35 -13.27 -4.43 17.24
N LEU A 36 -14.55 -4.74 17.45
CA LEU A 36 -15.42 -3.95 18.33
C LEU A 36 -14.90 -3.94 19.78
N SER A 37 -14.41 -5.08 20.26
CA SER A 37 -13.85 -5.22 21.61
C SER A 37 -12.65 -4.31 21.83
N TRP A 38 -11.73 -4.24 20.87
CA TRP A 38 -10.56 -3.36 20.94
C TRP A 38 -10.96 -1.89 21.01
N ILE A 39 -11.86 -1.44 20.12
CA ILE A 39 -12.31 -0.05 20.09
C ILE A 39 -13.03 0.32 21.39
N ILE A 40 -13.87 -0.58 21.94
CA ILE A 40 -14.54 -0.35 23.22
C ILE A 40 -13.52 -0.25 24.36
N GLN A 41 -12.53 -1.16 24.43
CA GLN A 41 -11.49 -1.12 25.46
C GLN A 41 -10.72 0.20 25.42
N LEU A 42 -10.36 0.66 24.23
CA LEU A 42 -9.64 1.91 24.01
C LEU A 42 -10.49 3.13 24.41
N LEU A 43 -11.78 3.17 24.03
CA LEU A 43 -12.72 4.21 24.46
C LEU A 43 -12.90 4.24 25.99
N VAL A 44 -13.02 3.07 26.63
CA VAL A 44 -13.13 2.94 28.09
C VAL A 44 -11.85 3.44 28.77
N PHE A 45 -10.69 3.00 28.31
CA PHE A 45 -9.40 3.44 28.85
C PHE A 45 -9.24 4.96 28.76
N MET A 46 -9.55 5.55 27.61
CA MET A 46 -9.46 7.00 27.40
C MET A 46 -10.50 7.80 28.18
N SER A 47 -11.56 7.16 28.70
CA SER A 47 -12.58 7.82 29.51
C SER A 47 -12.20 7.97 30.99
N TYR A 48 -11.00 7.53 31.42
CA TYR A 48 -10.53 7.64 32.81
C TYR A 48 -10.70 9.04 33.46
N PRO A 49 -10.52 10.19 32.76
CA PRO A 49 -10.76 11.49 33.37
C PRO A 49 -12.23 11.71 33.74
N ALA A 50 -13.17 11.19 32.95
CA ALA A 50 -14.60 11.25 33.27
C ALA A 50 -14.90 10.48 34.56
N TRP A 51 -14.35 9.28 34.71
CA TRP A 51 -14.53 8.47 35.92
C TRP A 51 -13.93 9.16 37.16
N LEU A 52 -12.74 9.75 37.03
CA LEU A 52 -12.09 10.51 38.10
C LEU A 52 -12.92 11.74 38.51
N LEU A 53 -13.35 12.55 37.54
CA LEU A 53 -14.13 13.76 37.77
C LEU A 53 -15.54 13.45 38.30
N LEU A 54 -16.15 12.36 37.83
CA LEU A 54 -17.43 11.86 38.35
C LEU A 54 -17.27 11.46 39.82
N TRP A 55 -16.23 10.70 40.17
CA TRP A 55 -15.96 10.32 41.55
C TRP A 55 -15.76 11.54 42.46
N LEU A 56 -15.07 12.58 41.98
CA LEU A 56 -14.92 13.84 42.72
C LEU A 56 -16.24 14.57 42.91
N SER A 57 -17.08 14.57 41.87
CA SER A 57 -18.40 15.21 41.90
C SER A 57 -19.33 14.56 42.92
N ILE A 58 -19.34 13.22 43.01
CA ILE A 58 -20.19 12.49 43.98
C ILE A 58 -19.62 12.49 45.41
N SER A 59 -18.36 12.90 45.60
CA SER A 59 -17.68 12.91 46.91
C SER A 59 -17.73 14.27 47.62
N ASP A 60 -18.52 15.22 47.12
CA ASP A 60 -18.59 16.62 47.61
C ASP A 60 -17.22 17.30 47.75
N LYS A 61 -16.25 16.91 46.91
CA LYS A 61 -14.90 17.49 46.93
C LYS A 61 -14.82 18.66 45.96
N SER A 62 -14.38 19.82 46.45
CA SER A 62 -13.97 20.91 45.55
C SER A 62 -12.66 20.57 44.82
N TYR A 63 -12.61 20.92 43.53
CA TYR A 63 -11.40 20.92 42.70
C TYR A 63 -11.03 22.37 42.37
N TRP A 64 -9.89 22.83 42.88
CA TRP A 64 -9.43 24.23 42.79
C TRP A 64 -10.53 25.26 43.15
N GLY A 65 -11.29 25.00 44.21
CA GLY A 65 -12.33 25.91 44.69
C GLY A 65 -13.64 25.90 43.88
N THR A 66 -13.77 24.98 42.93
CA THR A 66 -14.96 24.85 42.07
C THR A 66 -15.55 23.45 42.15
N ASP A 67 -16.80 23.32 41.71
CA ASP A 67 -17.50 22.04 41.62
C ASP A 67 -16.95 21.23 40.43
N PRO A 68 -16.44 20.00 40.64
CA PRO A 68 -15.86 19.16 39.58
C PRO A 68 -16.82 18.86 38.42
N LYS A 69 -18.14 18.99 38.60
CA LYS A 69 -19.12 18.74 37.55
C LYS A 69 -18.92 19.61 36.31
N TYR A 70 -18.41 20.84 36.47
CA TYR A 70 -18.14 21.72 35.33
C TYR A 70 -16.99 21.19 34.47
N PHE A 71 -15.94 20.65 35.11
CA PHE A 71 -14.85 19.98 34.40
C PHE A 71 -15.31 18.67 33.77
N LEU A 72 -16.17 17.91 34.45
CA LEU A 72 -16.75 16.68 33.88
C LEU A 72 -17.53 16.99 32.61
N LEU A 73 -18.40 18.00 32.63
CA LEU A 73 -19.17 18.42 31.45
C LEU A 73 -18.25 18.86 30.31
N GLY A 74 -17.26 19.71 30.59
CA GLY A 74 -16.28 20.16 29.60
C GLY A 74 -15.49 18.99 29.00
N PHE A 75 -15.05 18.04 29.85
CA PHE A 75 -14.36 16.84 29.41
C PHE A 75 -15.25 15.96 28.54
N LEU A 76 -16.50 15.70 28.91
CA LEU A 76 -17.42 14.89 28.10
C LEU A 76 -17.66 15.51 26.71
N CYS A 77 -17.77 16.84 26.63
CA CYS A 77 -17.84 17.54 25.34
C CYS A 77 -16.57 17.33 24.50
N ILE A 78 -15.39 17.54 25.09
CA ILE A 78 -14.11 17.35 24.38
C ILE A 78 -13.92 15.89 23.97
N PHE A 79 -14.22 14.95 24.87
CA PHE A 79 -14.09 13.52 24.66
C PHE A 79 -14.99 13.04 23.52
N THR A 80 -16.25 13.48 23.48
CA THR A 80 -17.17 13.11 22.39
C THR A 80 -16.73 13.66 21.04
N VAL A 81 -16.29 14.94 21.00
CA VAL A 81 -15.80 15.57 19.77
C VAL A 81 -14.53 14.89 19.26
N LEU A 82 -13.52 14.72 20.11
CA LEU A 82 -12.23 14.15 19.70
C LEU A 82 -12.29 12.66 19.39
N ASN A 83 -13.30 11.93 19.91
CA ASN A 83 -13.47 10.51 19.66
C ASN A 83 -14.67 10.17 18.76
N ALA A 84 -15.28 11.17 18.11
CA ALA A 84 -16.45 10.98 17.24
C ALA A 84 -16.21 9.93 16.15
N GLY A 85 -15.00 9.90 15.57
CA GLY A 85 -14.60 8.89 14.59
C GLY A 85 -14.62 7.48 15.16
N MET A 86 -14.04 7.25 16.35
CA MET A 86 -14.01 5.95 17.01
C MET A 86 -15.40 5.47 17.44
N ILE A 87 -16.24 6.40 17.91
CA ILE A 87 -17.63 6.12 18.23
C ILE A 87 -18.38 5.67 16.97
N ARG A 88 -18.16 6.35 15.83
CA ARG A 88 -18.71 5.94 14.54
C ARG A 88 -18.18 4.58 14.09
N TYR A 89 -16.90 4.30 14.30
CA TYR A 89 -16.30 2.99 13.99
C TYR A 89 -16.96 1.87 14.79
N ALA A 90 -17.13 2.05 16.10
CA ALA A 90 -17.82 1.09 16.96
C ALA A 90 -19.27 0.91 16.51
N TYR A 91 -19.96 2.00 16.18
CA TYR A 91 -21.33 1.95 15.66
C TYR A 91 -21.44 1.16 14.36
N ASN A 92 -20.49 1.33 13.43
CA ASN A 92 -20.44 0.55 12.19
C ASN A 92 -20.29 -0.95 12.50
N LEU A 93 -19.35 -1.32 13.38
CA LEU A 93 -19.11 -2.71 13.73
C LEU A 93 -20.29 -3.38 14.45
N VAL A 94 -21.01 -2.65 15.31
CA VAL A 94 -22.26 -3.13 15.93
C VAL A 94 -23.31 -3.48 14.87
N ARG A 95 -23.30 -2.79 13.73
CA ARG A 95 -24.18 -3.05 12.59
C ARG A 95 -23.63 -4.09 11.62
N GLY A 96 -22.49 -4.70 11.91
CA GLY A 96 -21.80 -5.62 11.00
C GLY A 96 -21.09 -4.95 9.82
N ILE A 97 -20.94 -3.62 9.83
CA ILE A 97 -20.24 -2.86 8.78
C ILE A 97 -18.77 -2.75 9.14
N GLN A 98 -17.91 -3.26 8.26
CA GLN A 98 -16.46 -3.18 8.43
C GLN A 98 -15.96 -1.77 8.07
N ASN A 99 -15.04 -1.24 8.89
CA ASN A 99 -14.42 0.06 8.66
C ASN A 99 -13.27 0.00 7.63
N SER A 100 -12.85 -1.20 7.24
CA SER A 100 -11.84 -1.45 6.22
C SER A 100 -12.24 -2.64 5.35
N GLY A 101 -11.98 -2.55 4.05
CA GLY A 101 -12.35 -3.58 3.08
C GLY A 101 -13.86 -3.63 2.82
N TYR A 102 -14.31 -4.73 2.24
CA TYR A 102 -15.72 -4.96 1.95
C TYR A 102 -16.48 -5.54 3.14
N SER A 103 -17.77 -5.22 3.19
CA SER A 103 -18.73 -5.90 4.08
C SER A 103 -20.14 -5.77 3.53
N VAL A 104 -21.02 -6.70 3.91
CA VAL A 104 -22.44 -6.67 3.57
C VAL A 104 -23.23 -6.61 4.88
N ALA A 105 -24.10 -5.62 5.01
CA ALA A 105 -24.94 -5.45 6.18
C ALA A 105 -26.27 -4.80 5.82
N ASN A 106 -27.37 -5.29 6.40
CA ASN A 106 -28.73 -4.77 6.16
C ASN A 106 -29.08 -4.62 4.67
N ASN A 107 -28.78 -5.64 3.87
CA ASN A 107 -29.02 -5.64 2.41
C ASN A 107 -28.32 -4.48 1.68
N THR A 108 -27.10 -4.15 2.09
CA THR A 108 -26.27 -3.14 1.43
C THR A 108 -24.82 -3.60 1.49
N ALA A 109 -24.12 -3.53 0.36
CA ALA A 109 -22.67 -3.72 0.32
C ALA A 109 -21.95 -2.41 0.65
N TYR A 110 -20.82 -2.51 1.33
CA TYR A 110 -20.00 -1.39 1.76
C TYR A 110 -18.54 -1.63 1.40
N PHE A 111 -17.82 -0.55 1.11
CA PHE A 111 -16.36 -0.53 1.09
C PHE A 111 -15.86 0.56 2.05
N ASN A 112 -15.02 0.19 3.02
CA ASN A 112 -14.54 1.10 4.07
C ASN A 112 -15.68 1.89 4.74
N ALA A 113 -16.75 1.17 5.14
CA ALA A 113 -17.99 1.70 5.71
C ALA A 113 -18.76 2.73 4.84
N LYS A 114 -18.43 2.87 3.56
CA LYS A 114 -19.22 3.65 2.59
C LYS A 114 -20.11 2.71 1.78
N PRO A 115 -21.41 2.99 1.65
CA PRO A 115 -22.32 2.13 0.89
C PRO A 115 -21.97 2.17 -0.60
N ILE A 116 -22.12 1.03 -1.27
CA ILE A 116 -22.00 0.86 -2.72
C ILE A 116 -23.42 0.79 -3.27
N ALA A 117 -23.90 1.88 -3.88
CA ALA A 117 -25.32 2.06 -4.18
C ALA A 117 -25.87 1.09 -5.24
N GLU A 118 -25.05 0.69 -6.20
CA GLU A 118 -25.43 -0.16 -7.34
C GLU A 118 -25.14 -1.65 -7.11
N ALA A 119 -24.69 -2.00 -5.89
CA ALA A 119 -24.37 -3.37 -5.54
C ALA A 119 -25.60 -4.19 -5.16
N ASP A 120 -25.70 -5.36 -5.77
CA ASP A 120 -26.65 -6.39 -5.35
C ASP A 120 -26.12 -7.08 -4.09
N ALA A 121 -26.57 -6.60 -2.94
CA ALA A 121 -26.14 -7.10 -1.64
C ALA A 121 -26.50 -8.58 -1.39
N GLU A 122 -27.49 -9.14 -2.09
CA GLU A 122 -27.86 -10.55 -1.91
C GLU A 122 -26.83 -11.51 -2.52
N SER A 123 -26.24 -11.12 -3.65
CA SER A 123 -25.24 -11.91 -4.37
C SER A 123 -23.79 -11.43 -4.21
N PHE A 124 -23.59 -10.35 -3.46
CA PHE A 124 -22.27 -9.76 -3.23
C PHE A 124 -21.33 -10.73 -2.50
N ASP A 125 -20.18 -11.01 -3.11
CA ASP A 125 -19.13 -11.85 -2.54
C ASP A 125 -17.73 -11.29 -2.84
N MET A 126 -16.75 -11.86 -2.16
CA MET A 126 -15.35 -11.44 -2.20
C MET A 126 -14.43 -12.63 -1.90
N PHE A 127 -13.13 -12.45 -2.14
CA PHE A 127 -12.14 -13.46 -1.78
C PHE A 127 -12.10 -13.68 -0.26
N LYS A 128 -11.90 -14.94 0.16
CA LYS A 128 -11.87 -15.39 1.57
C LYS A 128 -10.56 -16.11 1.87
N GLY A 129 -10.23 -16.27 3.15
CA GLY A 129 -8.98 -16.91 3.57
C GLY A 129 -7.74 -16.13 3.13
N ASP A 130 -6.69 -16.83 2.71
CA ASP A 130 -5.42 -16.22 2.29
C ASP A 130 -5.60 -15.30 1.07
N LEU A 131 -6.49 -15.68 0.13
CA LEU A 131 -6.84 -14.84 -1.02
C LEU A 131 -7.57 -13.57 -0.61
N GLY A 132 -8.35 -13.61 0.48
CA GLY A 132 -9.07 -12.45 0.99
C GLY A 132 -8.16 -11.35 1.52
N TYR A 133 -6.92 -11.66 1.90
CA TYR A 133 -5.93 -10.65 2.26
C TYR A 133 -5.26 -10.05 1.02
N VAL A 134 -4.90 -10.89 0.05
CA VAL A 134 -4.19 -10.48 -1.17
C VAL A 134 -5.11 -9.68 -2.10
N PHE A 135 -6.33 -10.16 -2.33
CA PHE A 135 -7.31 -9.58 -3.25
C PHE A 135 -8.45 -8.86 -2.52
N ARG A 136 -8.17 -8.31 -1.33
CA ARG A 136 -9.16 -7.64 -0.46
C ARG A 136 -9.89 -6.45 -1.11
N ASP A 137 -9.28 -5.91 -2.17
CA ASP A 137 -9.78 -4.76 -2.90
C ASP A 137 -10.73 -5.17 -4.04
N HIS A 138 -10.83 -6.47 -4.34
CA HIS A 138 -11.76 -7.04 -5.31
C HIS A 138 -13.01 -7.62 -4.66
N ALA A 139 -14.15 -7.39 -5.30
CA ALA A 139 -15.44 -8.01 -4.96
C ALA A 139 -16.29 -8.12 -6.22
N TRP A 140 -17.40 -8.85 -6.14
CA TRP A 140 -18.34 -9.01 -7.23
C TRP A 140 -19.74 -9.26 -6.70
N ASP A 141 -20.74 -9.04 -7.54
CA ASP A 141 -22.10 -9.56 -7.36
C ASP A 141 -22.54 -10.20 -8.69
N ASN A 142 -23.82 -10.56 -8.84
CA ASN A 142 -24.33 -11.15 -10.08
C ASN A 142 -24.38 -10.20 -11.28
N GLN A 143 -24.27 -8.89 -11.07
CA GLN A 143 -24.42 -7.85 -12.10
C GLN A 143 -23.11 -7.16 -12.42
N HIS A 144 -22.24 -6.98 -11.44
CA HIS A 144 -21.03 -6.16 -11.54
C HIS A 144 -19.83 -6.77 -10.84
N VAL A 145 -18.66 -6.30 -11.26
CA VAL A 145 -17.37 -6.49 -10.58
C VAL A 145 -16.96 -5.17 -9.93
N TYR A 146 -16.35 -5.22 -8.75
CA TYR A 146 -15.94 -4.07 -7.97
C TYR A 146 -14.45 -4.09 -7.64
N TYR A 147 -13.84 -2.92 -7.72
CA TYR A 147 -12.51 -2.64 -7.21
C TYR A 147 -12.55 -1.42 -6.28
N ARG A 148 -12.10 -1.58 -5.04
CA ARG A 148 -12.14 -0.56 -3.98
C ARG A 148 -13.48 0.17 -3.85
N GLY A 149 -14.58 -0.60 -3.93
CA GLY A 149 -15.95 -0.09 -3.82
C GLY A 149 -16.48 0.64 -5.05
N ARG A 150 -15.76 0.61 -6.17
CA ARG A 150 -16.20 1.19 -7.45
C ARG A 150 -16.45 0.07 -8.44
N MET A 151 -17.49 0.23 -9.26
CA MET A 151 -17.77 -0.67 -10.36
C MET A 151 -16.63 -0.65 -11.38
N VAL A 152 -16.25 -1.81 -11.87
CA VAL A 152 -15.37 -1.97 -13.04
C VAL A 152 -16.24 -2.00 -14.28
N GLU A 153 -16.13 -0.98 -15.13
CA GLU A 153 -17.01 -0.81 -16.29
C GLU A 153 -16.79 -1.90 -17.35
N GLY A 154 -17.88 -2.34 -17.97
CA GLY A 154 -17.85 -3.23 -19.13
C GLY A 154 -17.75 -4.73 -18.81
N LEU A 155 -17.89 -5.11 -17.53
CA LEU A 155 -17.89 -6.50 -17.09
C LEU A 155 -19.29 -6.93 -16.62
N GLN A 156 -19.61 -8.20 -16.86
CA GLN A 156 -20.72 -8.85 -16.18
C GLN A 156 -20.26 -9.29 -14.79
N GLY A 157 -21.19 -9.28 -13.84
CA GLY A 157 -20.96 -9.83 -12.51
C GLY A 157 -20.72 -11.34 -12.53
N GLY A 158 -20.13 -11.84 -11.44
CA GLY A 158 -19.80 -13.23 -11.26
C GLY A 158 -18.51 -13.43 -10.48
N PRO A 159 -18.27 -14.65 -10.00
CA PRO A 159 -17.08 -14.97 -9.22
C PRO A 159 -15.81 -14.66 -10.00
N LEU A 160 -14.88 -14.00 -9.31
CA LEU A 160 -13.56 -13.73 -9.84
C LEU A 160 -12.61 -14.88 -9.53
N GLU A 161 -11.74 -15.17 -10.48
CA GLU A 161 -10.65 -16.12 -10.34
C GLU A 161 -9.36 -15.36 -10.00
N ALA A 162 -8.66 -15.80 -8.96
CA ALA A 162 -7.36 -15.26 -8.60
C ALA A 162 -6.29 -15.83 -9.53
N LEU A 163 -5.53 -14.99 -10.23
CA LEU A 163 -4.59 -15.42 -11.27
C LEU A 163 -3.14 -15.62 -10.79
N ASN A 164 -2.88 -15.59 -9.48
CA ASN A 164 -1.53 -15.70 -8.95
C ASN A 164 -1.43 -16.64 -7.74
N ASP A 165 -0.30 -17.36 -7.65
CA ASP A 165 0.10 -18.24 -6.56
C ASP A 165 0.53 -17.48 -5.28
N LEU A 166 -0.31 -16.57 -4.78
CA LEU A 166 -0.17 -15.91 -3.47
C LEU A 166 0.96 -14.86 -3.34
N GLY A 167 1.62 -14.47 -4.44
CA GLY A 167 2.59 -13.36 -4.45
C GLY A 167 1.92 -11.98 -4.33
N TRP A 168 2.32 -11.17 -3.35
CA TRP A 168 1.68 -9.90 -2.90
C TRP A 168 1.48 -8.76 -3.92
N SER A 169 1.70 -8.95 -5.22
CA SER A 169 2.05 -7.82 -6.09
C SER A 169 1.46 -7.78 -7.48
N ARG A 170 0.75 -8.82 -7.93
CA ARG A 170 0.08 -8.73 -9.21
C ARG A 170 -1.42 -8.76 -8.93
N ASP A 171 -2.04 -7.57 -8.98
CA ASP A 171 -3.46 -7.32 -8.71
C ASP A 171 -4.35 -7.84 -9.85
N TYR A 172 -3.96 -8.97 -10.44
CA TYR A 172 -4.61 -9.60 -11.58
C TYR A 172 -5.64 -10.64 -11.12
N VAL A 173 -6.84 -10.50 -11.64
CA VAL A 173 -7.96 -11.42 -11.47
C VAL A 173 -8.60 -11.68 -12.83
N ALA A 174 -9.36 -12.77 -12.96
CA ALA A 174 -10.14 -13.06 -14.15
C ALA A 174 -11.64 -13.13 -13.85
N SER A 175 -12.43 -12.77 -14.85
CA SER A 175 -13.85 -13.09 -14.94
C SER A 175 -14.05 -13.89 -16.23
N GLY A 176 -14.07 -15.22 -16.10
CA GLY A 176 -13.97 -16.12 -17.25
C GLY A 176 -12.68 -15.87 -18.04
N GLU A 177 -12.78 -15.64 -19.35
CA GLU A 177 -11.63 -15.33 -20.21
C GLU A 177 -11.14 -13.87 -20.11
N THR A 178 -11.86 -13.00 -19.40
CA THR A 178 -11.50 -11.58 -19.31
C THR A 178 -10.52 -11.36 -18.16
N VAL A 179 -9.36 -10.78 -18.47
CA VAL A 179 -8.32 -10.45 -17.48
C VAL A 179 -8.49 -9.01 -16.99
N ILE A 180 -8.33 -8.82 -15.69
CA ILE A 180 -8.53 -7.54 -15.00
C ILE A 180 -7.29 -7.29 -14.13
N TYR A 181 -6.75 -6.08 -14.18
CA TYR A 181 -5.75 -5.60 -13.24
C TYR A 181 -6.35 -4.47 -12.40
N GLY A 182 -6.56 -4.71 -11.11
CA GLY A 182 -7.25 -3.77 -10.23
C GLY A 182 -8.63 -3.40 -10.77
N ASN A 183 -8.78 -2.17 -11.29
CA ASN A 183 -10.02 -1.70 -11.92
C ASN A 183 -9.97 -1.61 -13.46
N THR A 184 -8.92 -2.15 -14.09
CA THR A 184 -8.68 -2.02 -15.53
C THR A 184 -8.87 -3.36 -16.21
N VAL A 185 -9.79 -3.40 -17.18
CA VAL A 185 -9.95 -4.56 -18.07
C VAL A 185 -8.85 -4.54 -19.14
N LEU A 186 -8.09 -5.62 -19.27
CA LEU A 186 -7.05 -5.76 -20.28
C LEU A 186 -7.68 -6.04 -21.65
N ARG A 187 -7.91 -4.98 -22.42
CA ARG A 187 -8.50 -5.07 -23.77
C ARG A 187 -7.55 -5.78 -24.73
N GLY A 188 -8.03 -6.80 -25.44
CA GLY A 188 -7.20 -7.57 -26.37
C GLY A 188 -6.39 -8.67 -25.70
N CYS A 189 -6.65 -8.96 -24.43
CA CYS A 189 -6.09 -10.11 -23.72
C CYS A 189 -7.19 -11.14 -23.39
N SER A 190 -6.88 -12.43 -23.60
CA SER A 190 -7.67 -13.56 -23.11
C SER A 190 -6.86 -14.29 -22.06
N LEU A 191 -7.50 -14.77 -21.00
CA LEU A 191 -6.83 -15.49 -19.92
C LEU A 191 -5.96 -16.65 -20.45
N SER A 192 -6.44 -17.38 -21.46
CA SER A 192 -5.69 -18.48 -22.09
C SER A 192 -4.34 -18.10 -22.71
N HIS A 193 -4.10 -16.80 -22.96
CA HIS A 193 -2.85 -16.29 -23.53
C HIS A 193 -2.07 -15.41 -22.55
N LEU A 194 -2.57 -15.23 -21.33
CA LEU A 194 -1.91 -14.42 -20.32
C LEU A 194 -0.69 -15.17 -19.77
N GLU A 195 0.44 -14.51 -19.81
CA GLU A 195 1.70 -15.02 -19.29
C GLU A 195 2.36 -13.94 -18.45
N PHE A 196 2.87 -14.33 -17.29
CA PHE A 196 3.63 -13.44 -16.44
C PHE A 196 5.12 -13.73 -16.56
N PHE A 197 5.94 -12.67 -16.54
CA PHE A 197 7.39 -12.78 -16.47
C PHE A 197 7.84 -13.34 -15.10
N GLU A 198 8.98 -14.02 -15.06
CA GLU A 198 9.61 -14.52 -13.83
C GLU A 198 10.18 -13.34 -12.99
N ASP A 199 10.51 -13.59 -11.71
CA ASP A 199 11.28 -12.69 -10.82
C ASP A 199 10.94 -11.18 -10.79
N ILE A 200 10.26 -10.73 -9.72
CA ILE A 200 10.25 -9.33 -9.19
C ILE A 200 9.62 -8.26 -10.13
N GLU A 201 9.42 -8.56 -11.40
CA GLU A 201 8.85 -7.72 -12.47
C GLU A 201 7.32 -7.76 -12.42
N LYS A 202 6.79 -7.30 -11.29
CA LYS A 202 5.43 -7.64 -10.83
C LYS A 202 4.33 -6.96 -11.65
N TYR A 203 4.66 -5.87 -12.34
CA TYR A 203 3.71 -5.08 -13.10
C TYR A 203 3.65 -5.46 -14.58
N TRP A 204 4.64 -6.18 -15.10
CA TRP A 204 4.66 -6.58 -16.50
C TRP A 204 3.90 -7.88 -16.74
N ALA A 205 3.15 -7.94 -17.83
CA ALA A 205 2.49 -9.14 -18.31
C ALA A 205 2.51 -9.18 -19.84
N ARG A 206 2.64 -10.38 -20.39
CA ARG A 206 2.47 -10.64 -21.82
C ARG A 206 1.11 -11.28 -22.05
N CYS A 207 0.43 -10.91 -23.12
CA CYS A 207 -0.81 -11.57 -23.52
C CYS A 207 -0.88 -11.67 -25.04
N GLY A 208 -0.48 -12.83 -25.57
CA GLY A 208 -0.24 -13.00 -27.00
C GLY A 208 0.83 -12.01 -27.49
N ASP A 209 0.49 -11.21 -28.50
CA ASP A 209 1.38 -10.20 -29.09
C ASP A 209 1.38 -8.86 -28.34
N ASN A 210 0.66 -8.75 -27.23
CA ASN A 210 0.54 -7.52 -26.45
C ASN A 210 1.37 -7.59 -25.17
N ILE A 211 1.95 -6.45 -24.78
CA ILE A 211 2.60 -6.25 -23.49
C ILE A 211 1.81 -5.26 -22.66
N TYR A 212 1.68 -5.54 -21.37
CA TYR A 212 0.99 -4.68 -20.41
C TYR A 212 1.90 -4.31 -19.25
N HIS A 213 1.81 -3.05 -18.81
CA HIS A 213 2.34 -2.58 -17.53
C HIS A 213 1.17 -2.19 -16.62
N ALA A 214 1.01 -2.86 -15.49
CA ALA A 214 -0.05 -2.59 -14.52
C ALA A 214 -1.45 -2.48 -15.20
N GLY A 215 -1.73 -3.41 -16.12
CA GLY A 215 -2.98 -3.46 -16.89
C GLY A 215 -3.10 -2.50 -18.08
N GLU A 216 -2.15 -1.59 -18.27
CA GLU A 216 -2.13 -0.66 -19.40
C GLU A 216 -1.31 -1.23 -20.56
N LEU A 217 -1.82 -1.11 -21.79
CA LEU A 217 -1.15 -1.60 -23.01
C LEU A 217 0.10 -0.74 -23.31
N VAL A 218 1.21 -1.40 -23.60
CA VAL A 218 2.45 -0.77 -24.06
C VAL A 218 2.43 -0.73 -25.59
N GLU A 219 1.99 0.41 -26.12
CA GLU A 219 1.78 0.58 -27.55
C GLU A 219 3.08 0.43 -28.36
N GLY A 220 3.07 -0.49 -29.32
CA GLY A 220 4.18 -0.73 -30.22
C GLY A 220 5.35 -1.55 -29.65
N ALA A 221 5.19 -2.13 -28.45
CA ALA A 221 6.16 -3.08 -27.90
C ALA A 221 6.21 -4.38 -28.71
N ASP A 222 7.43 -4.88 -28.97
CA ASP A 222 7.62 -6.18 -29.59
C ASP A 222 7.57 -7.30 -28.53
N ALA A 223 6.41 -7.94 -28.38
CA ALA A 223 6.18 -8.93 -27.32
C ALA A 223 7.09 -10.18 -27.40
N GLN A 224 7.70 -10.46 -28.56
CA GLN A 224 8.60 -11.60 -28.75
C GLN A 224 9.98 -11.36 -28.15
N SER A 225 10.50 -10.13 -28.22
CA SER A 225 11.79 -9.74 -27.66
C SER A 225 11.70 -8.93 -26.36
N PHE A 226 10.49 -8.66 -25.88
CA PHE A 226 10.26 -7.88 -24.67
C PHE A 226 10.92 -8.52 -23.45
N THR A 227 11.80 -7.75 -22.82
CA THR A 227 12.57 -8.13 -21.64
C THR A 227 12.37 -7.05 -20.58
N PRO A 228 11.61 -7.34 -19.51
CA PRO A 228 11.56 -6.43 -18.39
C PRO A 228 12.93 -6.37 -17.68
N LEU A 229 13.28 -5.19 -17.18
CA LEU A 229 14.55 -4.92 -16.50
C LEU A 229 14.34 -4.77 -15.00
N ASN A 230 13.19 -4.18 -14.62
CA ASN A 230 12.71 -4.08 -13.25
C ASN A 230 11.20 -3.78 -13.26
N SER A 231 10.64 -3.31 -12.14
CA SER A 231 9.21 -2.95 -12.01
C SER A 231 8.74 -1.81 -12.92
N TRP A 232 9.64 -1.00 -13.45
CA TRP A 232 9.36 0.24 -14.17
C TRP A 232 9.95 0.26 -15.57
N LEU A 233 11.11 -0.37 -15.76
CA LEU A 233 11.85 -0.37 -17.00
C LEU A 233 11.76 -1.72 -17.70
N ALA A 234 11.73 -1.65 -19.02
CA ALA A 234 11.85 -2.79 -19.90
C ALA A 234 12.48 -2.35 -21.22
N HIS A 235 12.87 -3.31 -22.05
CA HIS A 235 13.22 -3.05 -23.43
C HIS A 235 12.72 -4.18 -24.32
N ASP A 236 12.63 -3.88 -25.61
CA ASP A 236 12.62 -4.91 -26.64
C ASP A 236 13.87 -4.75 -27.51
N ASN A 237 13.93 -5.42 -28.65
CA ASN A 237 15.08 -5.29 -29.56
C ASN A 237 15.25 -3.89 -30.17
N TYR A 238 14.23 -3.03 -30.10
CA TYR A 238 14.16 -1.75 -30.81
C TYR A 238 14.18 -0.54 -29.89
N ARG A 239 13.60 -0.65 -28.69
CA ARG A 239 13.33 0.49 -27.80
C ARG A 239 13.42 0.12 -26.32
N PHE A 240 13.62 1.14 -25.50
CA PHE A 240 13.43 1.09 -24.05
C PHE A 240 12.07 1.69 -23.68
N TYR A 241 11.51 1.19 -22.59
CA TYR A 241 10.22 1.61 -22.06
C TYR A 241 10.35 1.95 -20.58
N GLU A 242 9.79 3.10 -20.19
CA GLU A 242 9.42 3.41 -18.81
C GLU A 242 7.91 3.23 -18.69
N ARG A 243 7.47 2.16 -18.04
CA ARG A 243 6.07 1.76 -17.94
C ARG A 243 5.44 1.60 -19.33
N THR A 244 4.61 2.53 -19.77
CA THR A 244 3.96 2.49 -21.08
C THR A 244 4.59 3.48 -22.08
N GLU A 245 5.57 4.28 -21.65
CA GLU A 245 6.19 5.32 -22.45
C GLU A 245 7.52 4.83 -23.05
N ILE A 246 7.78 5.17 -24.31
CA ILE A 246 9.08 4.95 -24.96
C ILE A 246 10.05 6.01 -24.43
N ILE A 247 11.23 5.57 -24.01
CA ILE A 247 12.29 6.47 -23.54
C ILE A 247 13.50 6.44 -24.48
N ASP A 248 14.08 7.61 -24.70
CA ASP A 248 15.33 7.76 -25.43
C ASP A 248 16.50 7.65 -24.43
N THR A 249 17.46 6.80 -24.76
CA THR A 249 18.68 6.61 -23.98
C THR A 249 19.87 6.43 -24.92
N THR A 250 21.06 6.61 -24.36
CA THR A 250 22.29 6.35 -25.11
C THR A 250 22.47 4.83 -25.31
N ALA A 251 21.95 3.98 -24.43
CA ALA A 251 22.10 2.52 -24.44
C ALA A 251 21.66 1.83 -25.74
N ASP A 252 22.41 0.81 -26.15
CA ASP A 252 22.05 -0.06 -27.28
C ASP A 252 21.21 -1.26 -26.82
N THR A 253 19.94 -1.29 -27.25
CA THR A 253 18.97 -2.36 -26.92
C THR A 253 19.44 -3.75 -27.33
N SER A 254 20.19 -3.86 -28.43
CA SER A 254 20.55 -5.16 -29.03
C SER A 254 21.61 -5.93 -28.24
N SER A 255 22.43 -5.21 -27.46
CA SER A 255 23.50 -5.77 -26.62
C SER A 255 23.26 -5.54 -25.12
N PHE A 256 22.14 -4.90 -24.77
CA PHE A 256 21.81 -4.57 -23.39
C PHE A 256 21.58 -5.83 -22.54
N ARG A 257 22.32 -5.95 -21.44
CA ARG A 257 22.26 -7.11 -20.56
C ARG A 257 22.59 -6.75 -19.12
N ARG A 258 21.97 -7.47 -18.19
CA ARG A 258 22.23 -7.34 -16.75
C ARG A 258 23.64 -7.83 -16.41
N ILE A 259 24.34 -7.07 -15.57
CA ILE A 259 25.56 -7.53 -14.89
C ILE A 259 25.15 -8.09 -13.54
N ASP A 260 24.93 -7.23 -12.55
CA ASP A 260 24.44 -7.55 -11.21
C ASP A 260 24.06 -6.26 -10.44
N ASP A 261 23.33 -6.37 -9.34
CA ASP A 261 23.00 -5.29 -8.38
C ASP A 261 22.58 -3.94 -9.01
N GLY A 262 21.68 -4.01 -10.00
CA GLY A 262 21.19 -2.82 -10.72
C GLY A 262 22.13 -2.28 -11.80
N TYR A 263 23.30 -2.87 -12.00
CA TYR A 263 24.20 -2.57 -13.11
C TYR A 263 23.90 -3.40 -14.34
N TYR A 264 23.99 -2.73 -15.49
CA TYR A 264 23.75 -3.25 -16.82
C TYR A 264 24.88 -2.79 -17.74
N ARG A 265 24.98 -3.43 -18.90
CA ARG A 265 25.92 -3.03 -19.94
C ARG A 265 25.33 -3.21 -21.32
N ASP A 266 25.78 -2.35 -22.22
CA ASP A 266 25.81 -2.66 -23.64
C ASP A 266 27.26 -2.98 -24.06
N ASP A 267 27.54 -3.05 -25.35
CA ASP A 267 28.90 -3.34 -25.84
C ASP A 267 29.89 -2.17 -25.69
N LEU A 268 29.40 -0.95 -25.41
CA LEU A 268 30.19 0.28 -25.37
C LEU A 268 30.18 0.99 -24.01
N ARG A 269 29.24 0.70 -23.11
CA ARG A 269 28.95 1.47 -21.89
C ARG A 269 28.44 0.58 -20.75
N ILE A 270 28.58 1.11 -19.54
CA ILE A 270 27.95 0.58 -18.32
C ILE A 270 26.82 1.52 -17.91
N PHE A 271 25.75 0.93 -17.40
CA PHE A 271 24.58 1.64 -16.89
C PHE A 271 24.24 1.20 -15.47
N TYR A 272 23.70 2.11 -14.69
CA TYR A 272 23.09 1.83 -13.38
C TYR A 272 21.61 2.19 -13.42
N LEU A 273 20.77 1.28 -12.91
CA LEU A 273 19.31 1.38 -12.94
C LEU A 273 18.77 1.34 -11.49
N PRO A 274 18.68 2.49 -10.79
CA PRO A 274 18.15 2.52 -9.41
C PRO A 274 16.64 2.28 -9.36
N ASP A 275 15.89 2.78 -10.35
CA ASP A 275 14.43 2.72 -10.43
C ASP A 275 13.98 2.82 -11.90
N SER A 276 13.34 3.94 -12.28
CA SER A 276 12.80 4.19 -13.61
C SER A 276 13.74 4.95 -14.55
N THR A 277 15.04 4.99 -14.19
CA THR A 277 16.08 5.71 -14.94
C THR A 277 17.16 4.76 -15.42
N ILE A 278 17.61 4.96 -16.66
CA ILE A 278 18.82 4.33 -17.21
C ILE A 278 19.93 5.36 -17.17
N GLN A 279 20.83 5.26 -16.19
CA GLN A 279 21.95 6.19 -16.02
C GLN A 279 23.23 5.59 -16.60
N GLU A 280 23.88 6.28 -17.53
CA GLU A 280 25.24 5.93 -17.99
C GLU A 280 26.26 6.22 -16.88
N VAL A 281 27.15 5.25 -16.62
CA VAL A 281 28.25 5.42 -15.65
C VAL A 281 29.46 5.98 -16.40
N GLU A 282 29.77 7.24 -16.15
CA GLU A 282 30.82 7.95 -16.89
C GLU A 282 32.24 7.52 -16.46
N GLY A 283 33.15 7.46 -17.44
CA GLY A 283 34.58 7.28 -17.21
C GLY A 283 35.00 5.85 -16.83
N VAL A 284 34.15 4.86 -17.12
CA VAL A 284 34.38 3.45 -16.80
C VAL A 284 35.38 2.79 -17.73
N ASP A 285 36.28 1.99 -17.16
CA ASP A 285 37.03 0.98 -17.91
C ASP A 285 36.20 -0.31 -18.08
N LEU A 286 35.58 -0.46 -19.25
CA LEU A 286 34.68 -1.58 -19.60
C LEU A 286 35.31 -2.97 -19.42
N ASN A 287 36.64 -3.10 -19.54
CA ASN A 287 37.31 -4.40 -19.49
C ASN A 287 37.53 -4.89 -18.06
N THR A 288 37.52 -3.97 -17.10
CA THR A 288 37.86 -4.24 -15.70
C THR A 288 36.72 -3.92 -14.74
N PHE A 289 35.59 -3.42 -15.26
CA PHE A 289 34.41 -3.13 -14.47
C PHE A 289 33.85 -4.40 -13.82
N GLU A 290 33.68 -4.36 -12.50
CA GLU A 290 33.06 -5.42 -11.72
C GLU A 290 32.14 -4.84 -10.64
N VAL A 291 31.02 -5.51 -10.43
CA VAL A 291 30.07 -5.21 -9.37
C VAL A 291 30.55 -5.92 -8.10
N VAL A 292 30.98 -5.14 -7.11
CA VAL A 292 31.52 -5.65 -5.86
C VAL A 292 31.31 -4.63 -4.74
N TYR A 293 30.66 -5.08 -3.67
CA TYR A 293 30.49 -4.26 -2.48
C TYR A 293 31.79 -4.19 -1.66
N GLU A 294 32.33 -2.99 -1.49
CA GLU A 294 33.54 -2.74 -0.72
C GLU A 294 33.39 -1.52 0.20
N VAL A 295 34.02 -1.58 1.37
CA VAL A 295 34.11 -0.47 2.32
C VAL A 295 35.57 -0.23 2.65
N LEU A 296 36.11 0.93 2.24
CA LEU A 296 37.49 1.34 2.47
C LEU A 296 37.54 2.64 3.25
N GLY A 297 37.77 2.55 4.57
CA GLY A 297 37.69 3.70 5.46
C GLY A 297 36.27 4.27 5.50
N GLU A 298 36.10 5.52 5.08
CA GLU A 298 34.79 6.18 4.99
C GLU A 298 34.12 6.01 3.61
N VAL A 299 34.82 5.45 2.62
CA VAL A 299 34.30 5.25 1.26
C VAL A 299 33.57 3.91 1.16
N ARG A 300 32.35 3.93 0.64
CA ARG A 300 31.57 2.75 0.27
C ARG A 300 31.40 2.73 -1.24
N SER A 301 31.54 1.56 -1.85
CA SER A 301 31.34 1.35 -3.28
C SER A 301 30.62 0.02 -3.52
N ASP A 302 29.78 -0.03 -4.55
CA ASP A 302 29.07 -1.24 -5.02
C ASP A 302 29.60 -1.74 -6.37
N ALA A 303 30.45 -0.96 -7.03
CA ALA A 303 31.21 -1.38 -8.20
C ALA A 303 32.58 -0.70 -8.26
N ARG A 304 33.49 -1.25 -9.07
CA ARG A 304 34.80 -0.66 -9.36
C ARG A 304 35.29 -1.04 -10.73
N ASP A 305 36.31 -0.32 -11.20
CA ASP A 305 37.15 -0.70 -12.33
C ASP A 305 38.63 -0.52 -11.96
N ALA A 306 39.54 -0.65 -12.93
CA ALA A 306 40.98 -0.51 -12.71
C ALA A 306 41.42 0.86 -12.14
N HIS A 307 40.62 1.92 -12.31
CA HIS A 307 40.98 3.30 -12.02
C HIS A 307 40.07 3.96 -10.97
N SER A 308 38.85 3.47 -10.80
CA SER A 308 37.77 4.16 -10.10
C SER A 308 36.87 3.22 -9.31
N ARG A 309 36.17 3.79 -8.32
CA ARG A 309 35.13 3.15 -7.52
C ARG A 309 33.82 3.89 -7.72
N TYR A 310 32.73 3.13 -7.72
CA TYR A 310 31.39 3.63 -7.97
C TYR A 310 30.45 3.23 -6.85
N TYR A 311 29.49 4.10 -6.57
CA TYR A 311 28.36 3.82 -5.69
C TYR A 311 27.11 4.37 -6.34
N ASN A 312 26.10 3.53 -6.53
CA ASN A 312 24.87 3.86 -7.25
C ASN A 312 25.13 4.54 -8.62
N GLY A 313 26.10 4.03 -9.39
CA GLY A 313 26.46 4.57 -10.70
C GLY A 313 27.25 5.88 -10.68
N GLU A 314 27.58 6.45 -9.52
CA GLU A 314 28.41 7.65 -9.40
C GLU A 314 29.82 7.31 -8.92
N ARG A 315 30.84 7.96 -9.50
CA ARG A 315 32.23 7.78 -9.08
C ARG A 315 32.45 8.40 -7.70
N VAL A 316 32.85 7.58 -6.73
CA VAL A 316 33.08 8.00 -5.33
C VAL A 316 34.55 8.11 -4.96
N SER A 317 35.44 7.43 -5.69
CA SER A 317 36.88 7.46 -5.44
C SER A 317 37.65 7.03 -6.68
N SER A 318 38.93 7.38 -6.74
CA SER A 318 39.89 6.81 -7.69
C SER A 318 41.07 6.17 -6.99
N HIS A 319 41.65 5.21 -7.70
CA HIS A 319 42.88 4.52 -7.30
C HIS A 319 44.13 5.37 -7.51
#